data_AF-A0A1V8S880-F1
#
_entry.id   AF-A0A1V8S880-F1
#
_cell.length_a   1.000
_cell.length_b   1.000
_cell.length_c   1.000
_cell.angle_alpha   90.00
_cell.angle_beta   90.00
_cell.angle_gamma   90.00
#
_symmetry.space_group_name_H-M   'P 1'
#
loop_
_entity.id
_entity.type
_entity.pdbx_description
1 polymer ?
#
loop_
_entity_poly.entity_id
_entity_poly.type
_entity_poly.pdbx_seq_one_letter_code
_entity_poly.pdbx_strand_id
1 'polypeptide(L)'
;MTRSAPQKEMVQDFADFGPVVTQLLRLTKPNLDIVFESRGSSEQSAAECYRILQRVVYDLGDHAVPTFYKDRICIVGDAAHATSPDHGAGAGLCIEDSAALAELLADDGVKAVRDLEAVFAIFNAQRRERGQWLVNSSRRVGDCYEWRAQRIGRDFGKIEAEINERNGVIANVDLRQMCKVARQQLVVQVS
;
A
#
# COMPACT_ATOMS: atom_id res chain seq x y z
N MET A 1 -16.81 15.15 -18.97
CA MET A 1 -17.66 15.75 -17.91
C MET A 1 -16.71 16.52 -17.00
N THR A 2 -16.45 17.79 -17.27
CA THR A 2 -15.37 18.54 -16.60
C THR A 2 -15.77 20.00 -16.44
N ARG A 3 -16.75 20.24 -15.55
CA ARG A 3 -17.09 21.58 -15.05
C ARG A 3 -17.04 21.53 -13.51
N SER A 4 -16.64 22.62 -12.86
CA SER A 4 -16.94 22.78 -11.43
C SER A 4 -18.45 22.66 -11.27
N ALA A 5 -18.86 21.75 -10.39
CA ALA A 5 -20.26 21.49 -10.12
C ALA A 5 -20.50 21.78 -8.63
N PRO A 6 -21.60 22.47 -8.30
CA PRO A 6 -22.02 22.61 -6.93
C PRO A 6 -22.17 21.23 -6.29
N GLN A 7 -21.75 21.09 -5.03
CA GLN A 7 -21.86 19.84 -4.27
C GLN A 7 -23.26 19.21 -4.36
N LYS A 8 -24.31 20.05 -4.45
CA LYS A 8 -25.70 19.62 -4.61
C LYS A 8 -25.97 18.84 -5.91
N GLU A 9 -25.33 19.23 -7.02
CA GLU A 9 -25.43 18.51 -8.29
C GLU A 9 -24.71 17.16 -8.19
N MET A 10 -23.53 17.12 -7.58
CA MET A 10 -22.80 15.86 -7.38
C MET A 10 -23.54 14.88 -6.47
N VAL A 11 -24.16 15.35 -5.39
CA VAL A 11 -25.01 14.50 -4.54
C VAL A 11 -26.21 13.93 -5.32
N GLN A 12 -26.68 14.64 -6.34
CA GLN A 12 -27.76 14.18 -7.21
C GLN A 12 -27.26 13.18 -8.26
N ASP A 13 -26.10 13.43 -8.89
CA ASP A 13 -25.49 12.55 -9.89
C ASP A 13 -25.08 11.19 -9.29
N PHE A 14 -24.70 11.18 -8.02
CA PHE A 14 -24.34 9.97 -7.28
C PHE A 14 -25.46 9.48 -6.33
N ALA A 15 -26.71 9.88 -6.56
CA ALA A 15 -27.85 9.49 -5.71
C ALA A 15 -28.09 7.98 -5.67
N ASP A 16 -27.73 7.27 -6.75
CA ASP A 16 -27.86 5.82 -6.88
C ASP A 16 -26.72 5.07 -6.16
N PHE A 17 -25.67 5.77 -5.75
CA PHE A 17 -24.60 5.22 -4.92
C PHE A 17 -25.02 5.32 -3.46
N GLY A 18 -24.82 4.24 -2.70
CA GLY A 18 -25.33 4.09 -1.34
C GLY A 18 -25.04 5.26 -0.38
N PRO A 19 -25.71 5.29 0.79
CA PRO A 19 -25.76 6.47 1.66
C PRO A 19 -24.40 6.99 2.13
N VAL A 20 -23.38 6.12 2.17
CA VAL A 20 -22.00 6.48 2.51
C VAL A 20 -21.40 7.45 1.48
N VAL A 21 -21.59 7.20 0.18
CA VAL A 21 -21.02 8.03 -0.88
C VAL A 21 -21.64 9.43 -0.85
N THR A 22 -22.96 9.51 -0.70
CA THR A 22 -23.67 10.80 -0.60
C THR A 22 -23.35 11.56 0.69
N GLN A 23 -23.09 10.87 1.81
CA GLN A 23 -22.59 11.52 3.03
C GLN A 23 -21.18 12.07 2.88
N LEU A 24 -20.26 11.30 2.30
CA LEU A 24 -18.89 11.75 2.03
C LEU A 24 -18.89 12.98 1.11
N LEU A 25 -19.73 12.98 0.07
CA LEU A 25 -19.89 14.12 -0.82
C LEU A 25 -20.38 15.36 -0.09
N ARG A 26 -21.28 15.24 0.90
CA ARG A 26 -21.77 16.37 1.71
C ARG A 26 -20.72 16.96 2.66
N LEU A 27 -19.66 16.22 2.98
CA LEU A 27 -18.55 16.70 3.82
C LEU A 27 -17.52 17.52 3.02
N THR A 28 -17.63 17.55 1.70
CA THR A 28 -16.73 18.31 0.82
C THR A 28 -17.05 19.82 0.81
N LYS A 29 -16.22 20.63 0.14
CA LYS A 29 -16.47 22.07 -0.02
C LYS A 29 -17.72 22.32 -0.88
N PRO A 30 -18.43 23.47 -0.71
CA PRO A 30 -19.68 23.77 -1.42
C PRO A 30 -19.56 23.76 -2.95
N ASN A 31 -18.41 24.18 -3.45
CA ASN A 31 -18.01 24.02 -4.84
C ASN A 31 -16.81 23.07 -4.85
N LEU A 32 -16.98 21.89 -5.47
CA LEU A 32 -15.81 21.10 -5.83
C LEU A 32 -15.23 21.74 -7.09
N ASP A 33 -14.20 22.55 -6.91
CA ASP A 33 -13.41 23.05 -8.03
C ASP A 33 -12.62 21.89 -8.64
N ILE A 34 -13.26 21.26 -9.62
CA ILE A 34 -12.59 20.43 -10.64
C ILE A 34 -12.40 21.30 -11.89
N VAL A 35 -12.04 22.59 -11.74
CA VAL A 35 -11.83 23.49 -12.89
C VAL A 35 -10.45 23.24 -13.47
N PHE A 36 -10.48 22.58 -14.63
CA PHE A 36 -9.43 22.52 -15.63
C PHE A 36 -9.24 23.90 -16.26
N GLU A 37 -8.12 24.58 -16.02
CA GLU A 37 -7.62 25.54 -17.00
C GLU A 37 -6.86 24.76 -18.07
N SER A 38 -7.61 24.20 -19.02
CA SER A 38 -7.04 23.66 -20.26
C SER A 38 -6.41 24.80 -21.07
N ARG A 39 -5.14 25.08 -20.79
CA ARG A 39 -4.23 25.80 -21.71
C ARG A 39 -3.25 24.86 -22.42
N GLY A 40 -3.60 23.58 -22.59
CA GLY A 40 -2.66 22.63 -23.16
C GLY A 40 -3.26 21.33 -23.72
N SER A 41 -2.44 20.65 -24.52
CA SER A 41 -2.71 19.45 -25.34
C SER A 41 -3.31 18.25 -24.56
N SER A 42 -3.91 17.30 -25.29
CA SER A 42 -4.58 16.08 -24.78
C SER A 42 -3.79 15.26 -23.75
N GLU A 43 -2.45 15.29 -23.78
CA GLU A 43 -1.59 14.63 -22.79
C GLU A 43 -1.67 15.26 -21.39
N GLN A 44 -1.96 16.57 -21.29
CA GLN A 44 -2.08 17.27 -20.00
C GLN A 44 -3.37 16.89 -19.26
N SER A 45 -4.45 16.56 -19.97
CA SER A 45 -5.73 16.17 -19.36
C SER A 45 -5.66 14.81 -18.67
N ALA A 46 -4.91 13.84 -19.21
CA ALA A 46 -4.70 12.54 -18.56
C ALA A 46 -3.86 12.68 -17.29
N ALA A 47 -2.74 13.40 -17.36
CA ALA A 47 -1.89 13.67 -16.20
C ALA A 47 -2.63 14.39 -15.06
N GLU A 48 -3.63 15.21 -15.39
CA GLU A 48 -4.42 15.98 -14.42
C GLU A 48 -5.55 15.16 -13.76
N CYS A 49 -6.24 14.29 -14.51
CA CYS A 49 -7.15 13.29 -13.92
C CYS A 49 -6.42 12.36 -12.95
N TYR A 50 -5.20 11.93 -13.29
CA TYR A 50 -4.37 11.12 -12.39
C TYR A 50 -3.91 11.89 -11.14
N ARG A 51 -3.61 13.19 -11.23
CA ARG A 51 -3.35 14.02 -10.04
C ARG A 51 -4.53 14.08 -9.07
N ILE A 52 -5.77 14.02 -9.55
CA ILE A 52 -6.96 13.99 -8.68
C ILE A 52 -7.09 12.62 -8.00
N LEU A 53 -6.83 11.52 -8.71
CA LEU A 53 -6.76 10.18 -8.11
C LEU A 53 -5.66 10.11 -7.04
N GLN A 54 -4.49 10.72 -7.27
CA GLN A 54 -3.45 10.82 -6.25
C GLN A 54 -3.90 11.60 -4.99
N ARG A 55 -4.85 12.54 -5.09
CA ARG A 55 -5.36 13.29 -3.91
C ARG A 55 -6.28 12.45 -3.01
N VAL A 56 -6.68 11.25 -3.44
CA VAL A 56 -7.55 10.35 -2.67
C VAL A 56 -6.89 9.00 -2.34
N VAL A 57 -5.70 8.71 -2.87
CA VAL A 57 -4.93 7.52 -2.50
C VAL A 57 -4.02 7.87 -1.33
N TYR A 58 -4.30 7.27 -0.17
CA TYR A 58 -3.50 7.40 1.05
C TYR A 58 -2.74 6.10 1.30
N ASP A 59 -1.50 6.24 1.78
CA ASP A 59 -0.63 5.13 2.14
C ASP A 59 0.27 5.53 3.33
N LEU A 60 1.17 4.63 3.74
CA LEU A 60 2.10 4.83 4.86
C LEU A 60 3.51 5.25 4.44
N GLY A 61 3.71 5.79 3.23
CA GLY A 61 5.03 6.13 2.72
C GLY A 61 5.71 7.30 3.44
N ASP A 62 4.94 8.31 3.86
CA ASP A 62 5.50 9.48 4.57
C ASP A 62 5.75 9.21 6.07
N HIS A 63 4.92 8.34 6.66
CA HIS A 63 4.93 8.00 8.07
C HIS A 63 4.88 6.49 8.26
N ALA A 64 5.98 5.85 7.87
CA ALA A 64 6.22 4.43 8.10
C ALA A 64 5.96 4.03 9.55
N VAL A 65 5.30 2.89 9.76
CA VAL A 65 5.08 2.38 11.12
C VAL A 65 6.43 1.87 11.69
N PRO A 66 6.88 2.36 12.85
CA PRO A 66 8.21 2.05 13.37
C PRO A 66 8.35 0.59 13.86
N THR A 67 7.25 -0.01 14.32
CA THR A 67 7.19 -1.41 14.76
C THR A 67 5.80 -1.99 14.48
N PHE A 68 5.73 -3.24 14.05
CA PHE A 68 4.46 -3.93 13.81
C PHE A 68 3.88 -4.57 15.06
N TYR A 69 4.53 -4.43 16.22
CA TYR A 69 4.04 -5.01 17.46
C TYR A 69 4.43 -4.20 18.68
N LYS A 70 3.68 -4.44 19.76
CA LYS A 70 3.98 -4.02 21.11
C LYS A 70 3.37 -5.01 22.09
N ASP A 71 4.19 -5.54 22.99
CA ASP A 71 3.80 -6.56 23.97
C ASP A 71 3.11 -7.75 23.27
N ARG A 72 1.80 -7.89 23.45
CA ARG A 72 0.97 -8.98 22.92
C ARG A 72 -0.01 -8.52 21.84
N ILE A 73 0.27 -7.38 21.21
CA ILE A 73 -0.53 -6.83 20.12
C ILE A 73 0.38 -6.71 18.90
N CYS A 74 -0.10 -7.22 17.77
CA CYS A 74 0.54 -7.13 16.47
C CYS A 74 -0.44 -6.53 15.47
N ILE A 75 0.07 -5.73 14.53
CA ILE A 75 -0.66 -5.23 13.38
C ILE A 75 -0.14 -5.90 12.10
N VAL A 76 -1.01 -6.05 11.11
CA VAL A 76 -0.72 -6.70 9.82
C VAL A 76 -1.50 -6.01 8.70
N GLY A 77 -1.12 -6.29 7.45
CA GLY A 77 -1.82 -5.74 6.30
C GLY A 77 -1.81 -4.22 6.26
N ASP A 78 -2.89 -3.61 5.79
CA ASP A 78 -2.98 -2.15 5.64
C ASP A 78 -2.74 -1.36 6.95
N ALA A 79 -3.05 -1.94 8.11
CA ALA A 79 -2.75 -1.31 9.39
C ALA A 79 -1.23 -1.12 9.61
N ALA A 80 -0.41 -2.02 9.04
CA ALA A 80 1.03 -2.01 9.15
C ALA A 80 1.73 -1.35 7.94
N HIS A 81 1.17 -1.51 6.74
CA HIS A 81 1.83 -1.14 5.48
C HIS A 81 0.87 -0.81 4.33
N ALA A 82 -0.24 -0.11 4.61
CA ALA A 82 -1.12 0.42 3.56
C ALA A 82 -0.28 1.09 2.45
N THR A 83 -0.54 0.68 1.20
CA THR A 83 0.24 1.01 0.02
C THR A 83 -0.65 1.57 -1.08
N SER A 84 -0.10 2.43 -1.94
CA SER A 84 -0.77 2.80 -3.18
C SER A 84 -1.00 1.57 -4.08
N PRO A 85 -2.03 1.57 -4.94
CA PRO A 85 -2.40 0.38 -5.71
C PRO A 85 -1.54 0.14 -6.95
N ASP A 86 -0.48 0.93 -7.20
CA ASP A 86 0.26 0.95 -8.46
C ASP A 86 0.94 -0.39 -8.81
N HIS A 87 1.34 -1.17 -7.80
CA HIS A 87 1.79 -2.56 -7.96
C HIS A 87 0.66 -3.60 -7.98
N GLY A 88 -0.52 -3.27 -7.47
CA GLY A 88 -1.59 -4.24 -7.25
C GLY A 88 -1.25 -5.36 -6.26
N ALA A 89 -0.20 -5.21 -5.45
CA ALA A 89 0.38 -6.28 -4.64
C ALA A 89 0.08 -6.19 -3.12
N GLY A 90 -0.65 -5.17 -2.67
CA GLY A 90 -0.96 -4.98 -1.24
C GLY A 90 -1.63 -6.21 -0.60
N ALA A 91 -2.67 -6.76 -1.26
CA ALA A 91 -3.35 -7.97 -0.77
C ALA A 91 -2.43 -9.20 -0.74
N GLY A 92 -1.52 -9.34 -1.72
CA GLY A 92 -0.52 -10.41 -1.73
C GLY A 92 0.41 -10.32 -0.52
N LEU A 93 0.84 -9.11 -0.16
CA LEU A 93 1.65 -8.87 1.03
C LEU A 93 0.91 -9.21 2.33
N CYS A 94 -0.39 -8.93 2.42
CA CYS A 94 -1.23 -9.35 3.56
C CYS A 94 -1.30 -10.89 3.70
N ILE A 95 -1.33 -11.62 2.58
CA ILE A 95 -1.31 -13.08 2.57
C ILE A 95 0.03 -13.61 3.07
N GLU A 96 1.14 -13.00 2.64
CA GLU A 96 2.46 -13.35 3.17
C GLU A 96 2.57 -13.11 4.68
N ASP A 97 2.03 -12.00 5.20
CA ASP A 97 2.01 -11.71 6.64
C ASP A 97 1.24 -12.80 7.41
N SER A 98 0.07 -13.17 6.89
CA SER A 98 -0.78 -14.20 7.48
C SER A 98 -0.07 -15.55 7.50
N ALA A 99 0.65 -15.91 6.43
CA ALA A 99 1.44 -17.13 6.36
C ALA A 99 2.62 -17.11 7.36
N ALA A 100 3.33 -15.99 7.49
CA ALA A 100 4.44 -15.85 8.44
C ALA A 100 3.96 -15.98 9.90
N LEU A 101 2.88 -15.28 10.26
CA LEU A 101 2.30 -15.38 11.61
C LEU A 101 1.75 -16.76 11.90
N ALA A 102 1.03 -17.37 10.95
CA ALA A 102 0.49 -18.71 11.12
C ALA A 102 1.61 -19.73 11.38
N GLU A 103 2.72 -19.64 10.63
CA GLU A 103 3.86 -20.53 10.82
C GLU A 103 4.52 -20.36 12.20
N LEU A 104 4.72 -19.11 12.64
CA LEU A 104 5.35 -18.80 13.92
C LEU A 104 4.46 -19.17 15.11
N LEU A 105 3.15 -18.89 15.03
CA LEU A 105 2.19 -19.21 16.08
C LEU A 105 1.92 -20.72 16.20
N ALA A 106 2.10 -21.48 15.12
CA ALA A 106 1.95 -22.93 15.11
C ALA A 106 3.20 -23.68 15.59
N ASP A 107 4.27 -22.98 15.97
CA ASP A 107 5.48 -23.63 16.49
C ASP A 107 5.23 -24.30 17.84
N ASP A 108 5.74 -25.52 18.03
CA ASP A 108 5.55 -26.31 19.24
C ASP A 108 6.12 -25.64 20.51
N GLY A 109 7.06 -24.70 20.35
CA GLY A 109 7.62 -23.89 21.43
C GLY A 109 6.67 -22.84 21.97
N VAL A 110 5.64 -22.44 21.19
CA VAL A 110 4.67 -21.40 21.56
C VAL A 110 3.50 -22.05 22.29
N LYS A 111 3.53 -22.01 23.63
CA LYS A 111 2.56 -22.75 24.48
C LYS A 111 1.70 -21.84 25.35
N ALA A 112 2.09 -20.59 25.51
CA ALA A 112 1.44 -19.65 26.41
C ALA A 112 1.43 -18.24 25.83
N VAL A 113 0.52 -17.42 26.36
CA VAL A 113 0.35 -16.00 25.99
C VAL A 113 1.63 -15.17 26.17
N ARG A 114 2.51 -15.57 27.08
CA ARG A 114 3.81 -14.90 27.31
C ARG A 114 4.80 -15.07 26.16
N ASP A 115 4.60 -16.09 25.31
CA ASP A 115 5.51 -16.40 24.20
C ASP A 115 5.19 -15.54 22.96
N LEU A 116 4.02 -14.87 22.94
CA LEU A 116 3.56 -14.04 21.81
C LEU A 116 4.48 -12.85 21.51
N GLU A 117 5.12 -12.28 22.53
CA GLU A 117 6.00 -11.13 22.31
C GLU A 117 7.24 -11.54 21.48
N ALA A 118 7.79 -12.72 21.73
CA ALA A 118 8.90 -13.26 20.93
C ALA A 118 8.46 -13.58 19.50
N VAL A 119 7.27 -14.19 19.34
CA VAL A 119 6.67 -14.44 18.02
C VAL A 119 6.52 -13.14 17.22
N PHE A 120 5.95 -12.10 17.84
CA PHE A 120 5.73 -10.82 17.17
C PHE A 120 7.03 -10.06 16.91
N ALA A 121 8.06 -10.23 17.75
CA ALA A 121 9.39 -9.70 17.50
C ALA A 121 10.01 -10.29 16.22
N ILE A 122 9.94 -11.61 16.06
CA ILE A 122 10.43 -12.29 14.84
C ILE A 122 9.61 -11.89 13.61
N PHE A 123 8.28 -11.87 13.73
CA PHE A 123 7.40 -11.39 12.65
C PHE A 123 7.78 -9.97 12.20
N ASN A 124 7.91 -9.04 13.14
CA ASN A 124 8.28 -7.66 12.86
C ASN A 124 9.66 -7.57 12.17
N ALA A 125 10.65 -8.32 12.65
CA ALA A 125 11.99 -8.33 12.08
C ALA A 125 12.00 -8.77 10.61
N GLN A 126 11.14 -9.73 10.24
CA GLN A 126 11.07 -10.21 8.86
C GLN A 126 10.20 -9.36 7.95
N ARG A 127 9.10 -8.82 8.47
CA ARG A 127 8.03 -8.26 7.64
C ARG A 127 8.08 -6.76 7.49
N ARG A 128 8.62 -6.03 8.48
CA ARG A 128 8.61 -4.56 8.48
C ARG A 128 9.33 -3.96 7.29
N GLU A 129 10.54 -4.43 6.99
CA GLU A 129 11.33 -3.90 5.88
C GLU A 129 10.72 -4.27 4.52
N ARG A 130 10.20 -5.49 4.37
CA ARG A 130 9.52 -5.91 3.14
C ARG A 130 8.22 -5.12 2.89
N GLY A 131 7.43 -4.89 3.94
CA GLY A 131 6.22 -4.08 3.85
C GLY A 131 6.53 -2.63 3.50
N GLN A 132 7.49 -2.02 4.18
CA GLN A 132 7.89 -0.65 3.88
C GLN A 132 8.49 -0.52 2.47
N TRP A 133 9.26 -1.52 2.04
CA TRP A 133 9.77 -1.57 0.67
C TRP A 133 8.63 -1.59 -0.35
N LEU A 134 7.56 -2.37 -0.13
CA LEU A 134 6.44 -2.40 -1.06
C LEU A 134 5.74 -1.03 -1.15
N VAL A 135 5.49 -0.38 0.01
CA VAL A 135 4.88 0.96 0.06
C VAL A 135 5.67 1.95 -0.80
N ASN A 136 6.98 2.02 -0.58
CA ASN A 136 7.86 2.92 -1.32
C ASN A 136 7.97 2.53 -2.80
N SER A 137 8.00 1.23 -3.10
CA SER A 137 8.10 0.70 -4.46
C SER A 137 6.83 0.99 -5.26
N SER A 138 5.66 0.93 -4.64
CA SER A 138 4.38 1.22 -5.29
C SER A 138 4.30 2.69 -5.70
N ARG A 139 4.62 3.61 -4.78
CA ARG A 139 4.75 5.05 -5.10
C ARG A 139 5.73 5.29 -6.26
N ARG A 140 6.87 4.59 -6.25
CA ARG A 140 7.90 4.72 -7.31
C ARG A 140 7.39 4.22 -8.66
N VAL A 141 6.59 3.15 -8.71
CA VAL A 141 5.98 2.64 -9.94
C VAL A 141 4.88 3.59 -10.42
N GLY A 142 4.06 4.15 -9.53
CA GLY A 142 3.12 5.23 -9.88
C GLY A 142 3.82 6.43 -10.52
N ASP A 143 4.95 6.85 -9.94
CA ASP A 143 5.81 7.89 -10.52
C ASP A 143 6.37 7.49 -11.91
N CYS A 144 6.62 6.20 -12.17
CA CYS A 144 7.05 5.74 -13.50
C CYS A 144 5.93 5.83 -14.53
N TYR A 145 4.70 5.41 -14.17
CA TYR A 145 3.52 5.54 -15.02
C TYR A 145 3.24 7.00 -15.40
N GLU A 146 3.53 7.93 -14.49
CA GLU A 146 3.32 9.37 -14.69
C GLU A 146 4.55 10.12 -15.23
N TRP A 147 5.65 9.43 -15.56
CA TRP A 147 6.92 10.02 -16.00
C TRP A 147 7.55 11.03 -15.02
N ARG A 148 7.27 10.84 -13.74
CA ARG A 148 7.77 11.64 -12.60
C ARG A 148 8.94 11.00 -11.88
N ALA A 149 9.21 9.72 -12.15
CA ALA A 149 10.31 9.00 -11.54
C ALA A 149 11.64 9.72 -11.82
N GLN A 150 12.22 10.30 -10.76
CA GLN A 150 13.49 11.00 -10.85
C GLN A 150 14.57 10.10 -11.48
N ARG A 151 15.38 10.67 -12.38
CA ARG A 151 16.44 10.03 -13.17
C ARG A 151 15.98 9.10 -14.31
N ILE A 152 14.68 8.78 -14.40
CA ILE A 152 14.10 7.98 -15.48
C ILE A 152 13.40 8.88 -16.50
N GLY A 153 12.51 9.78 -16.04
CA GLY A 153 11.75 10.68 -16.91
C GLY A 153 10.81 9.93 -17.85
N ARG A 154 10.88 10.22 -19.16
CA ARG A 154 10.01 9.64 -20.21
C ARG A 154 10.70 8.51 -21.01
N ASP A 155 11.82 8.00 -20.52
CA ASP A 155 12.58 6.94 -21.19
C ASP A 155 11.88 5.59 -20.96
N PHE A 156 11.10 5.13 -21.95
CA PHE A 156 10.31 3.91 -21.85
C PHE A 156 11.13 2.66 -21.54
N GLY A 157 12.36 2.56 -22.08
CA GLY A 157 13.22 1.42 -21.80
C GLY A 157 13.67 1.37 -20.34
N LYS A 158 13.98 2.54 -19.75
CA LYS A 158 14.31 2.63 -18.32
C LYS A 158 13.08 2.42 -17.43
N ILE A 159 11.91 2.91 -17.84
CA ILE A 159 10.64 2.69 -17.12
C ILE A 159 10.34 1.19 -17.07
N GLU A 160 10.42 0.51 -18.21
CA GLU A 160 10.19 -0.92 -18.31
C GLU A 160 11.17 -1.71 -17.43
N ALA A 161 12.47 -1.38 -17.49
CA ALA A 161 13.48 -2.03 -16.67
C ALA A 161 13.22 -1.85 -15.16
N GLU A 162 12.92 -0.64 -14.71
CA GLU A 162 12.62 -0.34 -13.29
C GLU A 162 11.36 -1.09 -12.80
N ILE A 163 10.29 -1.09 -13.60
CA ILE A 163 9.04 -1.78 -13.25
C ILE A 163 9.27 -3.30 -13.19
N ASN A 164 9.98 -3.87 -14.17
CA ASN A 164 10.25 -5.30 -14.22
C ASN A 164 11.14 -5.75 -13.05
N GLU A 165 12.18 -4.99 -12.71
CA GLU A 165 13.04 -5.28 -11.55
C GLU A 165 12.21 -5.32 -10.26
N ARG A 166 11.38 -4.29 -10.03
CA ARG A 166 10.53 -4.19 -8.83
C ARG A 166 9.47 -5.29 -8.77
N ASN A 167 8.80 -5.58 -9.89
CA ASN A 167 7.86 -6.68 -9.98
C ASN A 167 8.53 -8.02 -9.71
N GLY A 168 9.78 -8.19 -10.13
CA GLY A 168 10.59 -9.37 -9.81
C GLY A 168 10.77 -9.59 -8.31
N VAL A 169 10.99 -8.53 -7.52
CA VAL A 169 11.12 -8.64 -6.05
C VAL A 169 9.81 -9.08 -5.37
N ILE A 170 8.67 -8.71 -5.96
CA ILE A 170 7.34 -9.11 -5.48
C ILE A 170 7.07 -10.56 -5.87
N ALA A 171 7.16 -10.87 -7.17
CA ALA A 171 6.74 -12.14 -7.75
C ALA A 171 7.66 -13.32 -7.38
N ASN A 172 8.96 -13.08 -7.19
CA ASN A 172 9.93 -14.14 -6.91
C ASN A 172 10.14 -14.40 -5.41
N VAL A 173 9.21 -13.97 -4.56
CA VAL A 173 9.27 -14.27 -3.13
C VAL A 173 9.11 -15.77 -2.89
N ASP A 174 10.09 -16.38 -2.23
CA ASP A 174 9.95 -17.74 -1.72
C ASP A 174 9.32 -17.70 -0.33
N LEU A 175 7.98 -17.71 -0.31
CA LEU A 175 7.20 -17.66 0.93
C LEU A 175 7.51 -18.85 1.86
N ARG A 176 7.78 -20.04 1.31
CA ARG A 176 8.08 -21.23 2.12
C ARG A 176 9.43 -21.05 2.82
N GLN A 177 10.44 -20.62 2.08
CA GLN A 177 11.76 -20.37 2.64
C GLN A 177 11.72 -19.23 3.67
N MET A 178 10.96 -18.16 3.42
CA MET A 178 10.76 -17.08 4.38
C MET A 178 10.17 -17.58 5.70
N CYS A 179 9.06 -18.34 5.64
CA CYS A 179 8.43 -18.93 6.82
C CYS A 179 9.38 -19.88 7.57
N LYS A 180 10.16 -20.69 6.85
CA LYS A 180 11.17 -21.58 7.43
C LYS A 180 12.24 -20.82 8.20
N VAL A 181 12.78 -19.73 7.63
CA VAL A 181 13.76 -18.88 8.32
C VAL A 181 13.15 -18.23 9.56
N ALA A 182 11.89 -17.81 9.49
CA ALA A 182 11.17 -17.23 10.63
C ALA A 182 11.10 -18.22 11.80
N ARG A 183 10.65 -19.45 11.53
CA ARG A 183 10.57 -20.49 12.54
C ARG A 183 11.95 -20.81 13.14
N GLN A 184 13.00 -20.91 12.32
CA GLN A 184 14.36 -21.15 12.81
C GLN A 184 14.85 -20.06 13.76
N GLN A 185 14.55 -18.78 13.47
CA GLN A 185 14.91 -17.66 14.34
C GLN A 185 14.14 -17.70 15.67
N LEU A 186 12.87 -18.11 15.65
CA LEU A 186 12.05 -18.25 16.85
C LEU A 186 12.59 -19.33 17.78
N VAL A 187 12.96 -20.51 17.25
CA VAL A 187 13.52 -21.61 18.05
C VAL A 187 14.77 -21.17 18.82
N VAL A 188 15.63 -20.34 18.22
CA VAL A 188 16.84 -19.82 18.87
C VAL A 188 16.53 -18.87 20.02
N GLN A 189 15.40 -18.15 19.99
CA GLN A 189 15.02 -17.20 21.04
C GLN A 189 14.25 -17.82 22.21
N VAL A 190 13.62 -18.98 21.99
CA VAL A 190 12.77 -19.66 23.00
C VAL A 190 13.48 -20.85 23.67
N SER A 191 14.62 -21.29 23.12
CA SER A 191 15.49 -22.33 23.72
C SER A 191 16.41 -21.76 24.80
#